data_AF-A0A843GRD1-F1
#
_entry.id   AF-A0A843GRD1-F1
#
_cell.length_a   1.000
_cell.length_b   1.000
_cell.length_c   1.000
_cell.angle_alpha   90.00
_cell.angle_beta   90.00
_cell.angle_gamma   90.00
#
_symmetry.space_group_name_H-M   'P 1'
#
loop_
_entity.id
_entity.type
_entity.pdbx_description
1 polymer ?
#
loop_
_entity_poly.entity_id
_entity_poly.type
_entity_poly.pdbx_seq_one_letter_code
_entity_poly.pdbx_strand_id
1 'polypeptide(L)'
;MKNKKATSIFCPQCGREYLPCEIYLPDSFLGKSKNIMRYTDGTIEAFFGKSMDLKESYVCDKCGSEFEVSAKVTFKTFPKQDNRFREEYITKLNKLRFEED
;
A
#
# COMPACT_ATOMS: atom_id res chain seq x y z
N MET A 1 -4.57 13.42 -24.72
CA MET A 1 -4.62 13.16 -23.27
C MET A 1 -5.96 12.52 -22.96
N LYS A 2 -6.01 11.35 -22.31
CA LYS A 2 -7.29 10.70 -21.96
C LYS A 2 -7.84 11.39 -20.70
N ASN A 3 -8.98 12.08 -20.80
CA ASN A 3 -9.70 12.60 -19.63
C ASN A 3 -10.19 11.42 -18.80
N LYS A 4 -9.45 11.07 -17.74
CA LYS A 4 -9.97 10.20 -16.69
C LYS A 4 -10.89 11.04 -15.81
N LYS A 5 -12.15 10.60 -15.63
CA LYS A 5 -13.01 11.14 -14.58
C LYS A 5 -12.28 10.94 -13.25
N ALA A 6 -11.93 12.04 -12.58
CA ALA A 6 -11.37 12.00 -11.25
C ALA A 6 -12.43 11.45 -10.28
N THR A 7 -12.00 10.64 -9.31
CA THR A 7 -12.86 10.28 -8.17
C THR A 7 -13.11 11.56 -7.38
N SER A 8 -14.35 12.05 -7.35
CA SER A 8 -14.76 13.23 -6.59
C SER A 8 -15.54 12.85 -5.34
N ILE A 9 -15.42 13.67 -4.31
CA ILE A 9 -16.17 13.60 -3.06
C ILE A 9 -17.27 14.67 -3.14
N PHE A 10 -18.46 14.37 -2.61
CA PHE A 10 -19.60 15.27 -2.70
C PHE A 10 -20.11 15.61 -1.30
N CYS A 11 -20.41 16.89 -1.08
CA CYS A 11 -21.20 17.29 0.07
C CYS A 11 -22.62 16.70 -0.06
N PRO A 12 -23.10 15.91 0.90
CA PRO A 12 -24.42 15.27 0.82
C PRO A 12 -25.58 16.29 0.90
N GLN A 13 -25.32 17.51 1.39
CA GLN A 13 -26.35 18.54 1.57
C GLN A 13 -26.51 19.44 0.34
N CYS A 14 -25.41 19.97 -0.23
CA CYS A 14 -25.49 20.96 -1.31
C CYS A 14 -24.90 20.48 -2.65
N GLY A 15 -24.40 19.25 -2.71
CA GLY A 15 -23.81 18.65 -3.91
C GLY A 15 -22.51 19.29 -4.37
N ARG A 16 -21.82 20.09 -3.52
CA ARG A 16 -20.51 20.64 -3.87
C ARG A 16 -19.51 19.49 -4.02
N GLU A 17 -18.75 19.53 -5.11
CA GLU A 17 -17.71 18.56 -5.42
C GLU A 17 -16.38 19.01 -4.83
N TYR A 18 -15.59 18.03 -4.40
CA TYR A 18 -14.23 18.19 -3.92
C TYR A 18 -13.35 17.09 -4.52
N LEU A 19 -12.10 17.41 -4.79
CA LEU A 19 -11.08 16.42 -5.05
C LEU A 19 -10.63 15.77 -3.73
N PRO A 20 -10.27 14.48 -3.73
CA PRO A 20 -9.73 13.82 -2.54
C PRO A 20 -8.55 14.59 -1.94
N CYS A 21 -7.65 15.13 -2.77
CA CYS A 21 -6.52 15.91 -2.27
C CYS A 21 -6.88 17.29 -1.69
N GLU A 22 -8.11 17.78 -1.88
CA GLU A 22 -8.58 19.03 -1.28
C GLU A 22 -9.02 18.84 0.16
N ILE A 23 -9.69 17.72 0.46
CA ILE A 23 -10.42 17.55 1.73
C ILE A 23 -10.14 16.23 2.45
N TYR A 24 -9.34 15.33 1.88
CA TYR A 24 -9.07 14.02 2.43
C TYR A 24 -7.58 13.68 2.32
N LEU A 25 -6.85 13.89 3.41
CA LEU A 25 -5.42 13.60 3.48
C LEU A 25 -5.04 13.03 4.85
N PRO A 26 -5.45 11.79 5.17
CA PRO A 26 -5.27 11.26 6.51
C PRO A 26 -3.77 11.20 6.85
N ASP A 27 -3.39 11.65 8.04
CA ASP A 27 -1.99 11.61 8.53
C ASP A 27 -1.33 10.23 8.36
N SER A 28 -2.14 9.17 8.46
CA SER A 28 -1.72 7.78 8.25
C SER A 28 -1.28 7.43 6.84
N PHE A 29 -1.58 8.25 5.83
CA PHE A 29 -1.04 8.11 4.47
C PHE A 29 0.31 8.80 4.29
N LEU A 30 0.60 9.82 5.09
CA LEU A 30 1.84 10.60 4.99
C LEU A 30 2.92 10.19 6.02
N GLY A 31 2.55 9.40 7.03
CA GLY A 31 3.48 8.88 8.04
C GLY A 31 4.17 7.57 7.65
N LYS A 32 5.45 7.41 8.05
CA LYS A 32 6.08 6.09 8.17
C LYS A 32 5.88 5.59 9.59
N SER A 33 5.36 4.37 9.76
CA SER A 33 5.34 3.72 11.07
C SER A 33 6.78 3.61 11.59
N LYS A 34 7.08 4.32 12.67
CA LYS A 34 8.33 4.18 13.41
C LYS A 34 8.08 3.05 14.39
N ASN A 35 8.88 1.98 14.36
CA ASN A 35 8.81 0.80 15.25
C ASN A 35 7.79 -0.28 14.83
N ILE A 36 8.16 -1.08 13.82
CA ILE A 36 7.50 -2.36 13.48
C ILE A 36 8.41 -3.48 13.97
N MET A 37 7.93 -4.28 14.93
CA MET A 37 8.57 -5.53 15.35
C MET A 37 8.16 -6.64 14.40
N ARG A 38 9.13 -7.47 14.04
CA ARG A 38 8.94 -8.61 13.12
C ARG A 38 9.53 -9.86 13.72
N TYR A 39 8.87 -10.98 13.50
CA TYR A 39 9.42 -12.30 13.77
C TYR A 39 10.56 -12.63 12.79
N THR A 40 11.31 -13.69 13.08
CA THR A 40 12.44 -14.15 12.24
C THR A 40 12.04 -14.58 10.83
N ASP A 41 10.77 -14.93 10.62
CA ASP A 41 10.19 -15.25 9.31
C ASP A 41 9.73 -14.02 8.51
N GLY A 42 9.87 -12.81 9.08
CA GLY A 42 9.50 -11.54 8.47
C GLY A 42 8.04 -11.11 8.68
N THR A 43 7.21 -11.93 9.32
CA THR A 43 5.83 -11.57 9.69
C THR A 43 5.83 -10.46 10.75
N ILE A 44 4.79 -9.63 10.75
CA ILE A 44 4.68 -8.51 11.69
C ILE A 44 4.17 -9.05 13.04
N GLU A 45 4.97 -8.88 14.09
CA GLU A 45 4.60 -9.26 15.46
C GLU A 45 3.79 -8.15 16.12
N ALA A 46 4.33 -6.93 16.11
CA ALA A 46 3.70 -5.77 16.72
C ALA A 46 4.13 -4.51 15.97
N PHE A 47 3.32 -3.46 16.05
CA PHE A 47 3.73 -2.13 15.64
C PHE A 47 3.31 -1.11 16.70
N PHE A 48 4.17 -0.14 16.96
CA PHE A 48 3.87 0.95 17.90
C PHE A 48 3.61 2.21 17.10
N GLY A 49 2.34 2.53 16.91
CA GLY A 49 1.90 3.72 16.17
C GLY A 49 0.39 3.82 16.11
N LYS A 50 -0.11 4.90 15.52
CA LYS A 50 -1.54 5.01 15.21
C LYS A 50 -1.88 4.07 14.06
N SER A 51 -2.97 3.33 14.19
CA SER A 51 -3.59 2.64 13.06
C SER A 51 -4.01 3.66 12.00
N MET A 52 -4.14 3.21 10.76
CA MET A 52 -4.67 4.04 9.69
C MET A 52 -6.10 4.46 10.03
N ASP A 53 -6.30 5.75 10.31
CA ASP A 53 -7.64 6.30 10.45
C ASP A 53 -8.14 6.64 9.05
N LEU A 54 -9.24 6.02 8.66
CA LEU A 54 -9.82 6.16 7.33
C LEU A 54 -11.03 7.08 7.34
N LYS A 55 -11.38 7.65 8.50
CA LYS A 55 -12.50 8.55 8.67
C LYS A 55 -12.00 9.93 9.03
N GLU A 56 -12.61 10.93 8.42
CA GLU A 56 -12.28 12.33 8.69
C GLU A 56 -13.55 13.17 8.56
N SER A 57 -13.79 14.04 9.54
CA SER A 57 -14.90 15.00 9.49
C SER A 57 -14.47 16.24 8.71
N TYR A 58 -15.34 16.71 7.83
CA TYR A 58 -15.12 17.91 7.02
C TYR A 58 -16.33 18.83 7.07
N VAL A 59 -16.09 20.14 7.08
CA VAL A 59 -17.16 21.15 7.04
C VAL A 59 -17.25 21.72 5.63
N CYS A 60 -18.42 21.59 5.00
CA CYS A 60 -18.62 22.06 3.62
C CYS A 60 -18.42 23.57 3.48
N ASP A 61 -17.48 23.98 2.64
CA ASP A 61 -17.18 25.40 2.33
C ASP A 61 -18.36 26.19 1.76
N LYS A 62 -19.37 25.51 1.16
CA LYS A 62 -20.51 26.18 0.53
C LYS A 62 -21.70 26.33 1.47
N CYS A 63 -22.08 25.28 2.19
CA CYS A 63 -23.29 25.26 3.02
C CYS A 63 -23.01 25.22 4.52
N GLY A 64 -21.75 25.10 4.93
CA GLY A 64 -21.34 25.04 6.34
C GLY A 64 -21.70 23.75 7.07
N SER A 65 -22.30 22.77 6.39
CA SER A 65 -22.68 21.50 7.00
C SER A 65 -21.47 20.60 7.19
N GLU A 66 -21.35 19.99 8.37
CA GLU A 66 -20.36 18.97 8.66
C GLU A 66 -20.78 17.61 8.08
N PHE A 67 -19.82 16.86 7.52
CA PHE A 67 -20.02 15.51 7.04
C PHE A 67 -18.75 14.67 7.21
N GLU A 68 -18.92 13.37 7.39
CA GLU A 68 -17.80 12.42 7.50
C GLU A 68 -17.43 11.89 6.10
N VAL A 69 -16.14 11.85 5.82
CA VAL A 69 -15.56 11.19 4.64
C VAL A 69 -14.86 9.92 5.12
N SER A 70 -15.21 8.78 4.53
CA SER A 70 -14.55 7.51 4.79
C SER A 70 -13.88 6.96 3.54
N ALA A 71 -12.60 6.58 3.59
CA ALA A 71 -11.96 5.88 2.49
C ALA A 71 -11.90 4.37 2.69
N LYS A 72 -11.85 3.65 1.56
CA LYS A 72 -11.59 2.22 1.52
C LYS A 72 -10.28 1.98 0.77
N VAL A 73 -9.28 1.46 1.47
CA VAL A 73 -7.95 1.23 0.92
C VAL A 73 -7.76 -0.23 0.58
N THR A 74 -7.11 -0.52 -0.55
CA THR A 74 -6.74 -1.88 -0.93
C THR A 74 -5.32 -1.86 -1.49
N PHE A 75 -4.45 -2.67 -0.91
CA PHE A 75 -3.07 -2.82 -1.35
C PHE A 75 -2.96 -3.97 -2.34
N LYS A 76 -2.21 -3.76 -3.43
CA LYS A 76 -1.82 -4.81 -4.37
C LYS A 76 -0.31 -4.74 -4.55
N THR A 77 0.35 -5.88 -4.43
CA THR A 77 1.80 -6.00 -4.55
C THR A 77 2.14 -6.79 -5.80
N PHE A 78 3.12 -6.29 -6.56
CA PHE A 78 3.65 -6.97 -7.74
C PHE A 78 5.17 -7.06 -7.62
N PRO A 79 5.79 -8.20 -7.92
CA PRO A 79 7.25 -8.31 -7.94
C PRO A 79 7.80 -7.42 -9.07
N LYS A 80 8.83 -6.63 -8.78
CA LYS A 80 9.52 -5.81 -9.80
C LYS A 80 10.49 -6.62 -10.68
N GLN A 81 10.95 -7.78 -10.19
CA GLN A 81 11.81 -8.72 -10.91
C GLN A 81 11.40 -10.14 -10.55
N ASP A 82 11.25 -11.01 -11.55
CA ASP A 82 11.00 -12.45 -11.37
C ASP A 82 12.34 -13.15 -11.16
N ASN A 83 12.92 -13.00 -9.96
CA ASN A 83 14.15 -13.69 -9.61
C ASN A 83 13.82 -15.13 -9.18
N ARG A 84 13.57 -16.00 -10.18
CA ARG A 84 13.46 -17.44 -9.97
C ARG A 84 14.83 -18.03 -9.66
N PHE A 85 15.30 -17.88 -8.42
CA PHE A 85 16.47 -18.62 -7.91
C PHE A 85 16.20 -20.12 -7.67
N ARG A 86 15.21 -20.70 -8.36
CA ARG A 86 14.82 -22.12 -8.20
C ARG A 86 15.48 -23.06 -9.21
N GLU A 87 16.36 -22.57 -10.07
CA GLU A 87 17.19 -23.48 -10.88
C GLU A 87 18.28 -24.05 -9.97
N GLU A 88 18.01 -25.25 -9.46
CA GLU A 88 19.02 -26.12 -8.84
C GLU A 88 20.16 -26.29 -9.85
N TYR A 89 21.33 -25.71 -9.55
CA TYR A 89 22.55 -25.96 -10.30
C TYR A 89 23.00 -27.40 -10.01
N ILE A 90 22.44 -28.37 -10.73
CA ILE A 90 22.93 -29.76 -10.72
C ILE A 90 24.10 -29.84 -11.71
N THR A 91 25.32 -29.67 -11.21
CA THR A 91 26.51 -30.01 -11.99
C THR A 91 26.68 -31.52 -12.00
N LYS A 92 26.45 -32.17 -13.16
CA LYS A 92 26.78 -33.59 -13.33
C LYS A 92 28.30 -33.74 -13.27
N LEU A 93 28.79 -34.43 -12.24
CA LEU A 93 30.18 -34.90 -12.18
C LEU A 93 30.41 -35.87 -13.34
N ASN A 94 31.09 -35.39 -14.40
CA ASN A 94 31.64 -36.29 -15.39
C ASN A 94 32.71 -37.14 -14.71
N LYS A 95 32.49 -38.46 -14.65
CA LYS A 95 33.50 -39.43 -14.23
C LYS A 95 34.68 -39.34 -15.20
N LEU A 96 35.69 -38.55 -14.85
CA LEU A 96 37.04 -38.77 -15.35
C LEU A 96 37.50 -40.08 -14.73
N ARG A 97 37.63 -41.12 -15.56
CA ARG A 97 38.35 -42.35 -15.22
C ARG A 97 39.74 -41.94 -14.78
N PHE A 98 40.07 -42.20 -13.52
CA PHE A 98 41.46 -42.41 -13.14
C PHE A 98 41.80 -43.82 -13.63
N GLU A 99 42.53 -43.91 -14.74
CA GLU A 99 43.32 -45.10 -15.04
C GLU A 99 44.57 -44.96 -14.15
N GLU A 100 44.61 -45.75 -13.07
CA GLU A 100 45.83 -45.96 -12.28
C GLU A 100 46.77 -46.85 -13.11
N ASP A 101 48.05 -46.45 -13.15
CA ASP A 101 49.16 -47.10 -13.85
C ASP A 101 49.36 -48.59 -13.51
#